data_AF-A0A645EJA5-F1
#
_entry.id   AF-A0A645EJA5-F1
#
_cell.length_a   1.000
_cell.length_b   1.000
_cell.length_c   1.000
_cell.angle_alpha   90.00
_cell.angle_beta   90.00
_cell.angle_gamma   90.00
#
_symmetry.space_group_name_H-M   'P 1'
#
loop_
_entity.id
_entity.type
_entity.pdbx_description
1 polymer ?
#
loop_
_entity_poly.entity_id
_entity_poly.type
_entity_poly.pdbx_seq_one_letter_code
_entity_poly.pdbx_strand_id
1 'polypeptide(L)' 'MVKYVDGVIKKEENGKFKRNPHGQPVSPTRPGYSNEFYKKVVDQTGDKYKVQKID' A
#
# COMPACT_ATOMS: atom_id res chain seq x y z
N MET A 1 -2.72 15.02 -12.99
CA MET A 1 -2.17 13.90 -12.19
C MET A 1 -3.16 13.58 -11.08
N VAL A 2 -3.48 12.31 -10.85
CA VAL A 2 -4.50 11.88 -9.86
C VAL A 2 -3.83 11.51 -8.54
N LYS A 3 -4.42 11.95 -7.40
CA LYS A 3 -3.86 11.76 -6.04
C LYS A 3 -4.01 10.34 -5.52
N TYR A 4 -5.16 9.71 -5.75
CA TYR A 4 -5.49 8.36 -5.32
C TYR A 4 -5.69 7.48 -6.56
N VAL A 5 -4.82 6.51 -6.77
CA VAL A 5 -4.90 5.58 -7.91
C VAL A 5 -4.48 4.21 -7.43
N ASP A 6 -5.36 3.22 -7.57
CA ASP A 6 -5.02 1.81 -7.33
C ASP A 6 -4.35 1.53 -5.97
N GLY A 7 -4.96 2.07 -4.90
CA GLY A 7 -4.44 1.92 -3.53
C GLY A 7 -3.14 2.70 -3.25
N VAL A 8 -2.69 3.55 -4.17
CA VAL A 8 -1.49 4.37 -4.04
C VAL A 8 -1.86 5.84 -3.84
N ILE A 9 -1.13 6.53 -2.94
CA ILE A 9 -1.35 7.93 -2.58
C ILE A 9 -0.15 8.77 -3.02
N LYS A 10 -0.35 9.69 -3.97
CA LYS A 10 0.69 10.64 -4.37
C LYS A 10 0.87 11.72 -3.30
N LYS A 11 2.13 12.05 -3.01
CA LYS A 11 2.47 13.05 -1.99
C LYS A 11 2.21 14.47 -2.51
N GLU A 12 1.70 15.31 -1.63
CA GLU A 12 1.33 16.69 -1.90
C GLU A 12 1.89 17.58 -0.79
N GLU A 13 2.30 18.79 -1.16
CA GLU A 13 2.78 19.82 -0.25
C GLU A 13 2.32 21.17 -0.81
N ASN A 14 1.65 21.97 0.02
CA ASN A 14 1.13 23.30 -0.36
C ASN A 14 0.23 23.29 -1.61
N GLY A 15 -0.72 22.35 -1.71
CA GLY A 15 -1.66 22.28 -2.84
C GLY A 15 -1.07 21.71 -4.13
N LYS A 16 0.21 21.30 -4.14
CA LYS A 16 0.92 20.83 -5.33
C LYS A 16 1.54 19.47 -5.10
N PHE A 17 1.56 18.65 -6.15
CA PHE A 17 2.25 17.36 -6.08
C PHE A 17 3.74 17.54 -5.84
N LYS A 18 4.26 16.81 -4.85
CA LYS A 18 5.66 16.90 -4.45
C LYS A 18 6.56 16.32 -5.54
N ARG A 19 7.65 17.02 -5.83
CA ARG A 19 8.69 16.62 -6.80
C ARG A 19 10.02 16.43 -6.08
N ASN A 20 10.87 15.56 -6.62
CA ASN A 20 12.24 15.38 -6.18
C ASN A 20 13.15 16.50 -6.76
N PRO A 21 14.42 16.60 -6.35
CA PRO A 21 15.35 17.61 -6.86
C PRO A 21 15.58 17.59 -8.38
N HIS A 22 15.26 16.47 -9.05
CA HIS A 22 15.35 16.31 -10.50
C HIS A 22 14.04 16.69 -11.22
N GLY A 23 13.05 17.22 -10.50
CA GLY A 23 11.76 17.62 -11.06
C GLY A 23 10.78 16.47 -11.32
N GLN A 24 11.10 15.22 -10.97
CA GLN A 24 10.21 14.07 -11.12
C GLN A 24 9.25 13.95 -9.92
N PRO A 25 8.07 13.32 -10.05
CA PRO A 25 7.22 13.02 -8.91
C PRO A 25 7.96 12.18 -7.86
N VAL A 26 7.78 12.50 -6.58
CA VAL A 26 8.30 11.65 -5.51
C VAL A 26 7.56 10.31 -5.47
N SER A 27 8.25 9.28 -4.99
CA SER A 27 7.65 7.96 -4.76
C SER A 27 6.39 8.08 -3.88
N PRO A 28 5.26 7.50 -4.32
CA PRO A 28 4.01 7.61 -3.61
C PRO A 28 3.96 6.67 -2.39
N THR A 29 2.97 6.86 -1.52
CA THR A 29 2.71 5.98 -0.38
C THR A 29 1.82 4.81 -0.82
N ARG A 30 2.15 3.60 -0.36
CA ARG A 30 1.36 2.38 -0.57
C ARG A 30 0.97 1.81 0.80
N PRO A 31 -0.15 2.25 1.40
CA PRO A 31 -0.49 1.89 2.78
C PRO A 31 -0.90 0.43 2.97
N GLY A 32 -1.26 -0.29 1.90
CA GLY A 32 -1.82 -1.63 2.00
C GLY A 32 -3.26 -1.62 2.52
N TYR A 33 -3.75 -2.78 2.95
CA TYR A 33 -5.06 -2.91 3.58
C TYR A 33 -4.97 -2.66 5.09
N SER A 34 -6.11 -2.47 5.76
CA SER A 34 -6.13 -2.33 7.21
C SER A 34 -5.78 -3.65 7.92
N ASN A 35 -5.28 -3.56 9.15
CA ASN A 35 -5.06 -4.74 10.00
C ASN A 35 -6.33 -5.55 10.23
N GLU A 36 -7.49 -4.90 10.30
CA GLU A 36 -8.79 -5.58 10.39
C GLU A 36 -9.09 -6.43 9.15
N PHE A 37 -8.76 -5.94 7.96
CA PHE A 37 -8.93 -6.70 6.72
C PHE A 37 -8.00 -7.92 6.73
N TYR A 38 -6.73 -7.74 7.09
CA TYR A 38 -5.79 -8.86 7.21
C TYR A 38 -6.29 -9.92 8.21
N LYS A 39 -6.82 -9.50 9.36
CA LYS A 39 -7.41 -10.41 10.33
C LYS A 39 -8.59 -11.20 9.76
N LYS A 40 -9.53 -10.54 9.06
CA LYS A 40 -10.67 -11.21 8.40
C LYS A 40 -10.22 -12.27 7.40
N VAL A 41 -9.17 -12.00 6.62
CA VAL A 41 -8.62 -12.98 5.68
C VAL A 41 -8.09 -14.21 6.43
N VAL A 42 -7.36 -14.03 7.53
CA VAL A 42 -6.89 -15.14 8.38
C VAL A 42 -8.07 -15.92 8.95
N ASP A 43 -9.06 -15.24 9.54
CA ASP A 43 -10.24 -15.87 10.14
C ASP A 43 -11.04 -16.71 9.11
N GLN A 44 -11.10 -16.27 7.85
CA GLN A 44 -11.81 -16.97 6.76
C GLN A 44 -11.02 -18.13 6.14
N THR A 45 -9.69 -18.08 6.19
CA THR A 45 -8.83 -18.99 5.40
C THR A 45 -8.00 -19.94 6.26
N GLY A 46 -7.91 -19.68 7.57
CA GLY A 46 -7.14 -20.46 8.52
C GLY A 46 -5.71 -20.65 8.04
N ASP A 47 -5.29 -21.91 7.95
CA ASP A 47 -3.92 -22.28 7.60
C ASP A 47 -3.72 -22.57 6.11
N LYS A 48 -4.76 -22.37 5.28
CA LYS A 48 -4.75 -22.71 3.84
C LYS A 48 -3.55 -22.13 3.07
N TYR A 49 -3.10 -20.94 3.45
CA TYR A 49 -2.00 -20.23 2.78
C TYR A 49 -0.72 -20.16 3.61
N LYS A 50 -0.64 -20.86 4.75
CA LYS A 50 0.59 -20.93 5.52
C LYS A 50 1.63 -21.76 4.78
N VAL A 51 2.88 -21.32 4.84
CA VAL A 51 4.03 -22.09 4.33
C VAL A 51 4.11 -23.39 5.13
N GLN A 52 4.13 -24.52 4.44
CA GLN A 52 4.31 -25.82 5.08
C GLN A 52 5.75 -25.95 5.57
N LYS A 53 5.93 -26.60 6.72
CA LYS A 53 7.27 -26.96 7.18
C LYS A 53 7.84 -28.01 6.23
N ILE A 54 9.12 -27.86 5.93
CA ILE A 54 9.91 -28.89 5.26
C ILE A 54 10.66 -29.60 6.39
N ASP A 55 10.35 -30.88 6.60
CA ASP A 55 11.08 -31.77 7.50
C ASP A 55 12.27 -32.43 6.76
#